data_AF-A0A257LNF6-F1
#
_entry.id   AF-A0A257LNF6-F1
#
_cell.length_a   1.000
_cell.length_b   1.000
_cell.length_c   1.000
_cell.angle_alpha   90.00
_cell.angle_beta   90.00
_cell.angle_gamma   90.00
#
_symmetry.space_group_name_H-M   'P 1'
#
loop_
_entity.id
_entity.type
_entity.pdbx_description
1 polymer ?
#
loop_
_entity_poly.entity_id
_entity_poly.type
_entity_poly.pdbx_seq_one_letter_code
_entity_poly.pdbx_strand_id
1 'polypeptide(L)'
;RLVLRSAWTYGDFRFDGDARYGDNQIAGVPQHLIRGELLWQHADGWYAGPTFEWVPVKAFIDHRNTYASDPYAICGFKFGRRMQSGLSWFIEARNLTDEKFTATTGVIENAGGVDQRQFLPGDGRSVFGGIEWKW
;
A
#
# COMPACT_ATOMS: atom_id res chain seq x y z
N ARG A 1 -12.14 18.97 14.55
CA ARG A 1 -11.79 17.72 15.27
C ARG A 1 -10.63 17.02 14.58
N LEU A 2 -9.85 16.21 15.29
CA LEU A 2 -8.83 15.35 14.72
C LEU A 2 -9.35 13.90 14.66
N VAL A 3 -9.10 13.20 13.55
CA VAL A 3 -9.57 11.84 13.33
C VAL A 3 -8.44 11.00 12.79
N LEU A 4 -8.05 9.97 13.54
CA LEU A 4 -7.14 8.92 13.09
C LEU A 4 -7.97 7.77 12.52
N ARG A 5 -7.63 7.33 11.31
CA ARG A 5 -8.10 6.06 10.74
C ARG A 5 -6.89 5.24 10.36
N SER A 6 -6.85 3.99 10.80
CA SER A 6 -5.78 3.07 10.45
C SER A 6 -6.33 1.66 10.28
N ALA A 7 -5.64 0.89 9.46
CA ALA A 7 -5.86 -0.52 9.27
C ALA A 7 -4.51 -1.23 9.27
N TRP A 8 -4.43 -2.37 9.94
CA TRP A 8 -3.30 -3.27 9.90
C TRP A 8 -3.79 -4.66 9.53
N THR A 9 -3.27 -5.17 8.42
CA THR A 9 -3.46 -6.56 8.00
C THR A 9 -2.21 -7.35 8.35
N TYR A 10 -2.41 -8.49 9.01
CA TYR A 10 -1.40 -9.50 9.26
C TYR A 10 -1.83 -10.84 8.65
N GLY A 11 -0.92 -11.51 7.96
CA GLY A 11 -1.15 -12.85 7.41
C GLY A 11 0.13 -13.66 7.41
N ASP A 12 0.05 -14.91 7.89
CA ASP A 12 1.11 -15.90 7.79
C ASP A 12 0.59 -17.07 6.96
N PHE A 13 0.86 -17.01 5.65
CA PHE A 13 0.39 -17.99 4.68
C PHE A 13 1.57 -18.86 4.28
N ARG A 14 1.43 -20.17 4.48
CA ARG A 14 2.49 -21.15 4.21
C ARG A 14 1.92 -22.36 3.50
N PHE A 15 2.79 -23.04 2.78
CA PHE A 15 2.54 -24.44 2.43
C PHE A 15 2.55 -25.30 3.69
N ASP A 16 1.94 -26.49 3.60
CA ASP A 16 1.85 -27.47 4.68
C ASP A 16 2.39 -28.81 4.15
N GLY A 17 3.64 -29.12 4.47
CA GLY A 17 4.31 -30.35 4.07
C GLY A 17 4.40 -30.56 2.55
N ASP A 18 4.43 -29.48 1.76
CA ASP A 18 4.43 -29.60 0.30
C ASP A 18 5.71 -30.30 -0.21
N ALA A 19 5.58 -31.20 -1.18
CA ALA A 19 6.70 -32.00 -1.67
C ALA A 19 7.82 -31.18 -2.35
N ARG A 20 7.52 -29.96 -2.81
CA ARG A 20 8.48 -29.06 -3.47
C ARG A 20 8.85 -27.88 -2.59
N TYR A 21 7.91 -27.35 -1.81
CA TYR A 21 8.09 -26.11 -1.05
C TYR A 21 8.12 -26.32 0.48
N GLY A 22 7.87 -27.54 0.98
CA GLY A 22 7.79 -27.80 2.40
C GLY A 22 6.77 -26.90 3.09
N ASP A 23 7.23 -26.15 4.08
CA ASP A 23 6.43 -25.18 4.85
C ASP A 23 6.79 -23.72 4.52
N ASN A 24 7.29 -23.48 3.30
CA ASN A 24 7.65 -22.15 2.85
C ASN A 24 6.44 -21.20 2.84
N GLN A 25 6.71 -19.91 2.94
CA GLN A 25 5.72 -18.85 2.81
C GLN A 25 5.19 -18.78 1.37
N ILE A 26 3.88 -18.58 1.25
CA ILE A 26 3.22 -18.32 -0.02
C ILE A 26 3.65 -16.93 -0.51
N ALA A 27 4.25 -16.89 -1.70
CA ALA A 27 4.76 -15.67 -2.31
C ALA A 27 3.64 -14.75 -2.84
N GLY A 28 3.98 -13.47 -3.05
CA GLY A 28 3.11 -12.45 -3.63
C GLY A 28 2.23 -11.69 -2.65
N VAL A 29 2.24 -12.05 -1.37
CA VAL A 29 1.46 -11.38 -0.33
C VAL A 29 2.38 -10.95 0.81
N PRO A 30 2.49 -9.65 1.14
CA PRO A 30 3.27 -9.21 2.29
C PRO A 30 2.59 -9.66 3.58
N GLN A 31 3.37 -10.10 4.57
CA GLN A 31 2.84 -10.53 5.85
C GLN A 31 2.20 -9.38 6.64
N HIS A 32 2.70 -8.16 6.44
CA HIS A 32 2.23 -6.97 7.13
C HIS A 32 1.93 -5.87 6.11
N LEU A 33 0.71 -5.33 6.18
CA LEU A 33 0.34 -4.10 5.47
C LEU A 33 -0.37 -3.18 6.45
N ILE A 34 0.22 -2.01 6.68
CA ILE A 34 -0.34 -0.97 7.54
C ILE A 34 -0.66 0.23 6.68
N ARG A 35 -1.87 0.76 6.78
CA ARG A 35 -2.30 1.99 6.11
C ARG A 35 -3.06 2.87 7.06
N GLY A 36 -2.97 4.19 6.88
CA GLY A 36 -3.77 5.10 7.68
C GLY A 36 -3.70 6.55 7.25
N GLU A 37 -4.52 7.35 7.93
CA GLU A 37 -4.62 8.79 7.76
C GLU A 37 -4.91 9.45 9.11
N LEU A 38 -4.32 10.62 9.33
CA LEU A 38 -4.63 11.48 10.46
C LEU A 38 -5.19 12.79 9.91
N LEU A 39 -6.52 12.96 9.96
CA LEU A 39 -7.18 14.11 9.35
C LEU A 39 -7.71 15.08 10.40
N TRP A 40 -7.32 16.34 10.26
CA TRP A 40 -8.12 17.44 10.79
C TRP A 40 -9.40 17.56 9.96
N GLN A 41 -10.54 17.70 10.63
CA GLN A 41 -11.86 17.87 10.02
C GLN A 41 -12.57 19.07 10.65
N HIS A 42 -12.99 20.02 9.81
CA HIS A 42 -13.80 21.18 10.17
C HIS A 42 -15.30 20.87 10.07
N ALA A 43 -16.13 21.62 10.80
CA ALA A 43 -17.59 21.48 10.74
C ALA A 43 -18.14 21.80 9.33
N ASP A 44 -17.54 22.77 8.63
CA ASP A 44 -17.94 23.17 7.27
C ASP A 44 -17.48 22.20 6.15
N GLY A 45 -17.04 21.00 6.53
CA GLY A 45 -16.70 19.92 5.61
C GLY A 45 -15.24 19.91 5.13
N TRP A 46 -14.43 20.91 5.50
CA TRP A 46 -13.00 20.91 5.18
C TRP A 46 -12.27 19.79 5.93
N TYR A 47 -11.31 19.17 5.26
CA TYR A 47 -10.42 18.21 5.90
C TYR A 47 -9.02 18.27 5.30
N ALA A 48 -8.01 18.03 6.13
CA ALA A 48 -6.60 18.03 5.74
C ALA A 48 -5.79 17.12 6.64
N GLY A 49 -4.78 16.43 6.12
CA GLY A 49 -3.81 15.75 6.97
C GLY A 49 -2.96 14.69 6.27
N PRO A 50 -1.95 14.16 6.97
CA PRO A 50 -1.06 13.15 6.43
C PRO A 50 -1.74 11.79 6.25
N THR A 51 -1.24 11.04 5.27
CA THR A 51 -1.56 9.62 5.02
C THR A 51 -0.27 8.81 5.02
N PHE A 52 -0.37 7.50 5.27
CA PHE A 52 0.77 6.60 5.21
C PHE A 52 0.38 5.19 4.77
N GLU A 53 1.34 4.50 4.18
CA GLU A 53 1.30 3.09 3.86
C GLU A 53 2.67 2.47 4.15
N TRP A 54 2.67 1.30 4.78
CA TRP A 54 3.88 0.68 5.28
C TRP A 54 3.82 -0.85 5.19
N VAL A 55 4.85 -1.40 4.56
CA VAL A 55 5.16 -2.83 4.54
C VAL A 55 6.52 -2.99 5.26
N PRO A 56 6.54 -3.39 6.53
CA PRO A 56 7.74 -3.38 7.38
C PRO A 56 8.74 -4.49 7.11
N VAL A 57 8.32 -5.55 6.42
CA VAL A 57 9.15 -6.73 6.15
C VAL A 57 9.14 -7.06 4.67
N LYS A 58 10.20 -7.73 4.20
CA LYS A 58 10.28 -8.23 2.83
C LYS A 58 9.13 -9.19 2.52
N ALA A 59 8.71 -9.25 1.25
CA ALA A 59 7.71 -10.21 0.78
C ALA A 59 8.31 -11.10 -0.32
N PHE A 60 8.21 -12.41 -0.18
CA PHE A 60 8.77 -13.33 -1.17
C PHE A 60 8.02 -13.24 -2.49
N ILE A 61 8.76 -13.28 -3.60
CA ILE A 61 8.19 -13.30 -4.96
C ILE A 61 8.14 -14.71 -5.54
N ASP A 62 8.86 -15.65 -4.91
CA ASP A 62 8.91 -17.06 -5.29
C ASP A 62 8.55 -18.00 -4.13
N HIS A 63 7.91 -19.13 -4.46
CA HIS A 63 7.47 -20.14 -3.49
C HIS A 63 8.62 -20.92 -2.82
N ARG A 64 9.83 -20.86 -3.39
CA ARG A 64 11.04 -21.38 -2.75
C ARG A 64 11.63 -20.44 -1.69
N ASN A 65 11.06 -19.25 -1.54
CA ASN A 65 11.49 -18.20 -0.63
C ASN A 65 12.97 -17.80 -0.83
N THR A 66 13.42 -17.80 -2.10
CA THR A 66 14.82 -17.44 -2.43
C THR A 66 15.00 -15.95 -2.71
N TYR A 67 13.94 -15.28 -3.16
CA TYR A 67 13.99 -13.89 -3.57
C TYR A 67 12.73 -13.13 -3.14
N ALA A 68 12.91 -11.87 -2.76
CA ALA A 68 11.88 -11.06 -2.11
C ALA A 68 11.93 -9.61 -2.58
N SER A 69 10.78 -8.94 -2.53
CA SER A 69 10.70 -7.48 -2.59
C SER A 69 11.08 -6.87 -1.26
N ASP A 70 11.70 -5.69 -1.33
CA ASP A 70 12.12 -4.95 -0.14
C ASP A 70 10.91 -4.37 0.63
N PRO A 71 11.04 -4.24 1.96
CA PRO A 71 10.09 -3.45 2.75
C PRO A 71 10.08 -1.99 2.28
N TYR A 72 8.96 -1.31 2.44
CA TYR A 72 8.83 0.10 2.06
C TYR A 72 7.86 0.83 2.95
N ALA A 73 8.03 2.15 3.05
CA ALA A 73 7.07 3.06 3.66
C ALA A 73 6.90 4.28 2.77
N ILE A 74 5.64 4.67 2.53
CA ILE A 74 5.31 5.90 1.83
C ILE A 74 4.40 6.77 2.69
N CYS A 75 4.59 8.08 2.59
CA CYS A 75 3.70 9.06 3.19
C CYS A 75 3.07 9.95 2.13
N GLY A 76 1.91 10.50 2.46
CA GLY A 76 1.16 11.39 1.61
C GLY A 76 0.47 12.49 2.42
N PHE A 77 -0.25 13.33 1.71
CA PHE A 77 -1.07 14.37 2.31
C PHE A 77 -2.36 14.53 1.52
N LYS A 78 -3.47 14.59 2.24
CA LYS A 78 -4.80 14.71 1.67
C LYS A 78 -5.44 16.02 2.11
N PHE A 79 -6.08 16.71 1.18
CA PHE A 79 -6.85 17.92 1.44
C PHE A 79 -8.13 17.92 0.62
N GLY A 80 -9.23 18.41 1.19
CA GLY A 80 -10.45 18.54 0.43
C GLY A 80 -11.60 19.11 1.24
N ARG A 81 -12.76 19.13 0.60
CA ARG A 81 -14.01 19.54 1.22
C ARG A 81 -15.11 18.55 0.88
N ARG A 82 -15.84 18.10 1.91
CA ARG A 82 -16.96 17.17 1.78
C ARG A 82 -18.24 17.84 2.26
N MET A 83 -19.21 17.96 1.37
CA MET A 83 -20.51 18.59 1.64
C MET A 83 -21.64 17.54 1.57
N GLN A 84 -22.73 17.78 2.30
CA GLN A 84 -23.91 16.89 2.29
C GLN A 84 -24.73 17.05 1.00
N SER A 85 -24.78 18.26 0.45
CA SER A 85 -25.31 18.59 -0.87
C SER A 85 -24.36 19.61 -1.53
N GLY A 86 -24.30 19.62 -2.86
CA GLY A 86 -23.38 20.42 -3.66
C GLY A 86 -22.04 19.73 -3.98
N LEU A 87 -21.02 20.54 -4.25
CA LEU A 87 -19.71 20.11 -4.74
C LEU A 87 -18.76 19.65 -3.63
N SER A 88 -18.46 18.35 -3.57
CA SER A 88 -17.32 17.82 -2.83
C SER A 88 -16.10 17.68 -3.74
N TRP A 89 -14.90 17.86 -3.19
CA TRP A 89 -13.67 17.69 -3.93
C TRP A 89 -12.50 17.31 -3.03
N PHE A 90 -11.43 16.79 -3.62
CA PHE A 90 -10.20 16.50 -2.93
C PHE A 90 -8.97 16.57 -3.85
N ILE A 91 -7.82 16.77 -3.21
CA ILE A 91 -6.48 16.57 -3.77
C ILE A 91 -5.69 15.70 -2.79
N GLU A 92 -4.93 14.75 -3.31
CA GLU A 92 -4.12 13.82 -2.52
C GLU A 92 -2.74 13.69 -3.17
N ALA A 93 -1.71 14.16 -2.49
CA ALA A 93 -0.35 13.90 -2.86
C ALA A 93 0.11 12.58 -2.19
N ARG A 94 0.63 11.64 -2.98
CA ARG A 94 1.12 10.35 -2.51
C ARG A 94 2.60 10.19 -2.77
N ASN A 95 3.24 9.39 -1.93
CA ASN A 95 4.67 9.10 -2.00
C ASN A 95 5.52 10.39 -2.01
N LEU A 96 5.30 11.27 -1.03
CA LEU A 96 5.98 12.56 -0.93
C LEU A 96 7.49 12.44 -0.72
N THR A 97 7.95 11.29 -0.20
CA THR A 97 9.37 10.93 -0.05
C THR A 97 10.00 10.43 -1.32
N ASP A 98 9.21 10.21 -2.39
CA ASP A 98 9.68 9.70 -3.69
C ASP A 98 10.37 8.33 -3.59
N GLU A 99 9.81 7.48 -2.72
CA GLU A 99 10.29 6.13 -2.48
C GLU A 99 10.10 5.28 -3.74
N LYS A 100 11.14 4.56 -4.14
CA LYS A 100 11.06 3.59 -5.24
C LYS A 100 10.72 2.22 -4.65
N PHE A 101 9.45 1.86 -4.69
CA PHE A 101 8.96 0.63 -4.10
C PHE A 101 8.29 -0.30 -5.11
N THR A 102 8.18 -1.56 -4.73
CA THR A 102 7.41 -2.55 -5.46
C THR A 102 5.99 -2.59 -4.90
N ALA A 103 5.00 -2.15 -5.67
CA ALA A 103 3.60 -2.17 -5.24
C ALA A 103 3.01 -3.58 -5.25
N THR A 104 3.41 -4.40 -6.23
CA THR A 104 3.03 -5.80 -6.31
C THR A 104 4.06 -6.58 -7.13
N THR A 105 4.02 -7.89 -7.06
CA THR A 105 4.92 -8.77 -7.80
C THR A 105 4.13 -9.82 -8.55
N GLY A 106 4.65 -10.27 -9.69
CA GLY A 106 4.30 -11.58 -10.20
C GLY A 106 4.73 -12.66 -9.20
N VAL A 107 3.96 -13.75 -9.16
CA VAL A 107 4.24 -14.90 -8.31
C VAL A 107 4.83 -16.00 -9.18
N ILE A 108 6.03 -16.46 -8.83
CA ILE A 108 6.74 -17.49 -9.58
C ILE A 108 7.08 -18.69 -8.69
N GLU A 109 7.39 -19.82 -9.31
CA GLU A 109 7.80 -21.03 -8.57
C GLU A 109 9.15 -20.83 -7.88
N ASN A 110 10.16 -20.45 -8.65
CA ASN A 110 11.53 -20.25 -8.20
C ASN A 110 12.19 -19.16 -9.06
N ALA A 111 12.78 -18.14 -8.43
CA ALA A 111 13.55 -17.12 -9.16
C ALA A 111 14.83 -17.70 -9.78
N GLY A 112 15.44 -18.68 -9.11
CA GLY A 112 16.60 -19.43 -9.62
C GLY A 112 17.83 -18.58 -9.94
N GLY A 113 17.91 -17.36 -9.41
CA GLY A 113 18.98 -16.40 -9.73
C GLY A 113 18.94 -15.86 -11.17
N VAL A 114 17.83 -16.03 -11.88
CA VAL A 114 17.64 -15.51 -13.25
C VAL A 114 16.86 -14.21 -13.18
N ASP A 115 17.32 -13.20 -13.92
CA ASP A 115 16.62 -11.93 -14.04
C ASP A 115 15.25 -12.13 -14.72
N GLN A 116 14.19 -11.74 -14.02
CA GLN A 116 12.82 -11.84 -14.49
C GLN A 116 12.06 -10.55 -14.18
N ARG A 117 11.14 -10.17 -15.09
CA ARG A 117 10.30 -8.98 -14.95
C ARG A 117 9.10 -9.27 -14.05
N GLN A 118 9.35 -9.47 -12.76
CA GLN A 118 8.31 -9.81 -11.78
C GLN A 118 7.91 -8.63 -10.90
N PHE A 119 8.68 -7.54 -10.83
CA PHE A 119 8.36 -6.39 -9.99
C PHE A 119 7.50 -5.38 -10.75
N LEU A 120 6.33 -5.06 -10.18
CA LEU A 120 5.50 -3.97 -10.64
C LEU A 120 5.77 -2.75 -9.75
N PRO A 121 6.44 -1.71 -10.27
CA PRO A 121 6.77 -0.53 -9.47
C PRO A 121 5.48 0.18 -9.06
N GLY A 122 5.47 0.67 -7.83
CA GLY A 122 4.45 1.61 -7.40
C GLY A 122 4.62 2.98 -8.04
N ASP A 123 3.57 3.79 -7.98
CA ASP A 123 3.66 5.18 -8.39
C ASP A 123 4.73 5.90 -7.56
N GLY A 124 5.61 6.63 -8.26
CA GLY A 124 6.48 7.61 -7.61
C GLY A 124 5.68 8.73 -6.97
N ARG A 125 6.33 9.85 -6.68
CA ARG A 125 5.62 11.05 -6.23
C ARG A 125 4.51 11.43 -7.20
N SER A 126 3.27 11.44 -6.70
CA SER A 126 2.07 11.54 -7.53
C SER A 126 1.02 12.42 -6.87
N VAL A 127 0.15 13.02 -7.68
CA VAL A 127 -0.95 13.87 -7.22
C VAL A 127 -2.23 13.39 -7.87
N PHE A 128 -3.22 13.11 -7.04
CA PHE A 128 -4.57 12.68 -7.44
C PHE A 128 -5.58 13.74 -7.04
N GLY A 129 -6.65 13.88 -7.80
CA GLY A 129 -7.74 14.77 -7.46
C GLY A 129 -9.06 14.24 -7.97
N GLY A 130 -10.15 14.70 -7.36
CA GLY A 130 -11.49 14.31 -7.75
C GLY A 130 -12.53 15.32 -7.32
N ILE A 131 -13.65 15.33 -8.06
CA ILE A 131 -14.82 16.15 -7.80
C ILE A 131 -16.05 15.23 -7.73
N GLU A 132 -17.02 15.59 -6.91
CA GLU A 132 -18.28 14.88 -6.71
C GLU A 132 -19.39 15.90 -6.51
N TRP A 133 -20.53 15.75 -7.19
CA TRP A 133 -21.70 16.59 -6.99
C TRP A 133 -22.84 15.77 -6.40
N LYS A 134 -23.44 16.24 -5.30
CA LYS A 134 -24.62 15.62 -4.68
C LYS A 134 -25.80 16.58 -4.76
N TRP A 135 -26.93 16.10 -5.25
CA TRP A 135 -28.21 16.82 -5.22
C TRP A 135 -28.92 16.57 -3.89
#